data_AF-A0A928RHD8-F1
#
_entry.id   AF-A0A928RHD8-F1
#
_cell.length_a   1.000
_cell.length_b   1.000
_cell.length_c   1.000
_cell.angle_alpha   90.00
_cell.angle_beta   90.00
_cell.angle_gamma   90.00
#
_symmetry.space_group_name_H-M   'P 1'
#
loop_
_entity.id
_entity.type
_entity.pdbx_description
1 polymer ?
#
loop_
_entity_poly.entity_id
_entity_poly.type
_entity_poly.pdbx_seq_one_letter_code
_entity_poly.pdbx_strand_id
1 'polypeptide(L)'
;METYIYKNITELKTPVGYFYVSDGKENIPFSIRKNTFDVPYHIYNDDNHIIGELNTETNYDLVLDVNILKTDCYYHVAFSNGMFYFGGSDEHTESIVATVDKWSIGIGSYNPNDDEELEQAIFYTGKEKGCIQYPPTFDETKFVRYIVSSASESTGGFEFKLLDYSYPEIVFKVAWIENNKYDKETYEDALDFWLT
;
A
#
# COMPACT_ATOMS: atom_id res chain seq x y z
N MET A 1 -22.80 6.27 2.93
CA MET A 1 -22.87 4.90 3.46
C MET A 1 -21.75 4.14 2.78
N GLU A 2 -20.73 3.73 3.52
CA GLU A 2 -19.67 2.89 2.97
C GLU A 2 -20.25 1.54 2.60
N THR A 3 -20.13 1.18 1.32
CA THR A 3 -20.69 -0.05 0.79
C THR A 3 -19.55 -1.05 0.66
N TYR A 4 -19.43 -1.92 1.65
CA TYR A 4 -18.50 -3.04 1.59
C TYR A 4 -18.93 -4.01 0.48
N ILE A 5 -17.96 -4.39 -0.35
CA ILE A 5 -18.11 -5.38 -1.42
C ILE A 5 -18.01 -6.78 -0.79
N TYR A 6 -17.05 -6.96 0.12
CA TYR A 6 -16.85 -8.19 0.88
C TYR A 6 -16.61 -7.86 2.35
N LYS A 7 -16.97 -8.77 3.24
CA LYS A 7 -16.76 -8.63 4.68
C LYS A 7 -16.17 -9.90 5.27
N ASN A 8 -15.23 -9.76 6.18
CA ASN A 8 -14.62 -10.84 6.95
C ASN A 8 -14.12 -12.00 6.07
N ILE A 9 -13.50 -11.67 4.94
CA ILE A 9 -12.81 -12.64 4.09
C ILE A 9 -11.36 -12.74 4.52
N THR A 10 -10.72 -13.88 4.25
CA THR A 10 -9.28 -14.07 4.52
C THR A 10 -8.43 -13.89 3.26
N GLU A 11 -9.06 -13.82 2.09
CA GLU A 11 -8.39 -13.72 0.79
C GLU A 11 -9.24 -12.90 -0.19
N LEU A 12 -8.63 -11.93 -0.86
CA LEU A 12 -9.23 -11.23 -2.01
C LEU A 12 -8.60 -11.78 -3.28
N LYS A 13 -9.38 -12.58 -4.02
CA LYS A 13 -8.93 -13.23 -5.25
C LYS A 13 -8.83 -12.24 -6.42
N THR A 14 -7.75 -12.36 -7.17
CA THR A 14 -7.51 -11.67 -8.45
C THR A 14 -7.32 -12.71 -9.57
N PRO A 15 -7.22 -12.30 -10.84
CA PRO A 15 -6.99 -13.22 -11.94
C PRO A 15 -5.66 -14.01 -11.87
N VAL A 16 -4.67 -13.52 -11.12
CA VAL A 16 -3.29 -14.07 -11.09
C VAL A 16 -2.77 -14.39 -9.69
N GLY A 17 -3.63 -14.28 -8.67
CA GLY A 17 -3.26 -14.56 -7.27
C GLY A 17 -4.34 -14.10 -6.30
N TYR A 18 -3.96 -13.82 -5.06
CA TYR A 18 -4.85 -13.26 -4.05
C TYR A 18 -4.09 -12.41 -3.04
N PHE A 19 -4.75 -11.37 -2.53
CA PHE A 19 -4.29 -10.63 -1.35
C PHE A 19 -4.73 -11.35 -0.08
N TYR A 20 -3.87 -11.36 0.93
CA TYR A 20 -4.15 -11.93 2.24
C TYR A 20 -3.47 -11.12 3.34
N VAL A 21 -3.95 -11.29 4.58
CA VAL A 21 -3.31 -10.76 5.79
C VAL A 21 -2.99 -11.93 6.71
N SER A 22 -1.81 -11.96 7.33
CA SER A 22 -1.42 -13.03 8.25
C SER A 22 -0.56 -12.52 9.41
N ASP A 23 -0.63 -13.20 10.56
CA ASP A 23 0.30 -13.03 11.69
C ASP A 23 1.49 -14.02 11.64
N GLY A 24 1.66 -14.70 10.50
CA GLY A 24 2.65 -15.76 10.29
C GLY A 24 2.18 -17.16 10.70
N LYS A 25 1.02 -17.29 11.35
CA LYS A 25 0.42 -18.59 11.75
C LYS A 25 -0.95 -18.81 11.13
N GLU A 26 -1.78 -17.78 11.13
CA GLU A 26 -3.13 -17.81 10.61
C GLU A 26 -3.41 -16.61 9.71
N ASN A 27 -4.45 -16.73 8.88
CA ASN A 27 -4.92 -15.62 8.07
C ASN A 27 -5.87 -14.76 8.91
N ILE A 28 -5.64 -13.45 8.88
CA ILE A 28 -6.44 -12.46 9.57
C ILE A 28 -7.59 -12.02 8.65
N PRO A 29 -8.85 -12.08 9.10
CA PRO A 29 -9.97 -11.60 8.32
C PRO A 29 -9.89 -10.09 8.06
N PHE A 30 -10.30 -9.67 6.88
CA PHE A 30 -10.44 -8.26 6.50
C PHE A 30 -11.72 -8.04 5.69
N SER A 31 -12.06 -6.79 5.46
CA SER A 31 -13.19 -6.39 4.63
C SER A 31 -12.72 -5.57 3.43
N ILE A 32 -13.50 -5.58 2.36
CA ILE A 32 -13.20 -4.83 1.13
C ILE A 32 -14.31 -3.82 0.88
N ARG A 33 -13.96 -2.56 0.63
CA ARG A 33 -14.87 -1.53 0.12
C ARG A 33 -14.27 -0.86 -1.11
N LYS A 34 -15.10 -0.21 -1.93
CA LYS A 34 -14.61 0.55 -3.08
C LYS A 34 -13.78 1.75 -2.56
N ASN A 35 -12.58 1.95 -3.11
CA ASN A 35 -11.82 3.15 -2.86
C ASN A 35 -12.59 4.34 -3.48
N THR A 36 -12.72 5.44 -2.73
CA THR A 36 -13.44 6.63 -3.20
C THR A 36 -12.66 7.43 -4.23
N PHE A 37 -11.35 7.18 -4.37
CA PHE A 37 -10.51 7.75 -5.41
C PHE A 37 -10.75 7.01 -6.74
N ASP A 38 -11.75 7.48 -7.48
CA ASP A 38 -12.22 6.88 -8.74
C ASP A 38 -11.99 7.87 -9.90
N VAL A 39 -10.70 8.15 -10.16
CA VAL A 39 -10.26 9.10 -11.19
C VAL A 39 -9.49 8.34 -12.27
N PRO A 40 -9.80 8.52 -13.57
CA PRO A 40 -9.03 7.91 -14.65
C PRO A 40 -7.58 8.38 -14.65
N TYR A 41 -6.65 7.48 -14.94
CA TYR A 41 -5.26 7.85 -15.20
C TYR A 41 -5.12 8.27 -16.66
N HIS A 42 -4.72 9.52 -16.89
CA HIS A 42 -4.57 10.07 -18.23
C HIS A 42 -3.16 9.85 -18.76
N ILE A 43 -3.07 9.38 -20.02
CA ILE A 43 -1.81 9.20 -20.73
C ILE A 43 -1.64 10.39 -21.67
N TYR A 44 -0.50 11.06 -21.56
CA TYR A 44 -0.18 12.26 -22.34
C TYR A 44 0.89 11.94 -23.39
N ASN A 45 0.84 12.64 -24.53
CA ASN A 45 1.96 12.67 -25.47
C ASN A 45 2.97 13.79 -25.10
N ASP A 46 4.05 13.91 -25.87
CA ASP A 46 5.10 14.93 -25.68
C ASP A 46 4.59 16.38 -25.71
N ASP A 47 3.43 16.63 -26.34
CA ASP A 47 2.77 17.94 -26.41
C ASP A 47 1.76 18.18 -25.26
N ASN A 48 1.74 17.32 -24.24
CA ASN A 48 0.78 17.32 -23.13
C ASN A 48 -0.70 17.19 -23.55
N HIS A 49 -0.98 16.55 -24.68
CA HIS A 49 -2.34 16.18 -25.06
C HIS A 49 -2.68 14.76 -24.57
N ILE A 50 -3.89 14.58 -24.04
CA ILE A 50 -4.40 13.26 -23.63
C ILE A 50 -4.56 12.38 -24.88
N ILE A 51 -3.85 11.27 -24.92
CA ILE A 51 -3.91 10.25 -25.99
C ILE A 51 -4.55 8.93 -25.53
N GLY A 52 -4.89 8.84 -24.25
CA GLY A 52 -5.44 7.65 -23.65
C GLY A 52 -5.86 7.86 -22.21
N GLU A 53 -6.70 6.95 -21.72
CA GLU A 53 -7.11 6.91 -20.32
C GLU A 53 -7.12 5.44 -19.88
N LEU A 54 -6.63 5.20 -18.67
CA LEU A 54 -6.76 3.93 -17.97
C LEU A 54 -7.77 4.09 -16.84
N ASN A 55 -8.59 3.06 -16.68
CA ASN A 55 -9.57 2.93 -15.61
C ASN A 55 -9.44 1.53 -15.03
N THR A 56 -9.74 1.38 -13.75
CA THR A 56 -9.86 0.08 -13.11
C THR A 56 -11.16 -0.02 -12.32
N GLU A 57 -11.83 -1.16 -12.45
CA GLU A 57 -12.96 -1.49 -11.58
C GLU A 57 -12.50 -2.01 -10.21
N THR A 58 -11.19 -2.12 -10.00
CA THR A 58 -10.62 -2.88 -8.89
C THR A 58 -9.79 -2.06 -7.91
N ASN A 59 -9.95 -0.73 -7.95
CA ASN A 59 -9.40 0.14 -6.90
C ASN A 59 -10.24 0.00 -5.62
N TYR A 60 -9.67 -0.68 -4.64
CA TYR A 60 -10.35 -1.07 -3.40
C TYR A 60 -9.55 -0.68 -2.16
N ASP A 61 -10.27 -0.47 -1.07
CA ASP A 61 -9.70 -0.45 0.27
C ASP A 61 -9.80 -1.85 0.86
N LEU A 62 -8.66 -2.42 1.25
CA LEU A 62 -8.54 -3.56 2.16
C LEU A 62 -8.51 -3.02 3.59
N VAL A 63 -9.56 -3.33 4.34
CA VAL A 63 -9.85 -2.74 5.66
C VAL A 63 -9.71 -3.79 6.75
N LEU A 64 -8.81 -3.53 7.69
CA LEU A 64 -8.60 -4.32 8.90
C LEU A 64 -9.20 -3.58 10.10
N ASP A 65 -10.13 -4.24 10.81
CA ASP A 65 -10.60 -3.75 12.11
C ASP A 65 -9.47 -3.91 13.14
N VAL A 66 -9.09 -2.84 13.86
CA VAL A 66 -8.01 -2.94 14.84
C VAL A 66 -8.37 -3.86 16.02
N ASN A 67 -9.67 -4.07 16.29
CA ASN A 67 -10.12 -4.88 17.44
C ASN A 67 -9.84 -6.39 17.26
N ILE A 68 -9.57 -6.85 16.04
CA ILE A 68 -9.15 -8.23 15.79
C ILE A 68 -7.63 -8.40 15.84
N LEU A 69 -6.89 -7.30 15.95
CA LEU A 69 -5.44 -7.27 16.04
C LEU A 69 -5.01 -7.18 17.51
N LYS A 70 -3.75 -7.50 17.75
CA LYS A 70 -3.09 -7.34 19.05
C LYS A 70 -1.95 -6.35 18.91
N THR A 71 -1.79 -5.50 19.91
CA THR A 71 -0.61 -4.64 20.02
C THR A 71 0.65 -5.50 20.15
N ASP A 72 1.78 -4.96 19.69
CA ASP A 72 3.10 -5.60 19.73
C ASP A 72 3.22 -6.93 18.94
N CYS A 73 2.24 -7.22 18.08
CA CYS A 73 2.29 -8.33 17.13
C CYS A 73 2.58 -7.80 15.72
N TYR A 74 3.44 -8.51 14.99
CA TYR A 74 3.71 -8.23 13.58
C TYR A 74 2.72 -8.98 12.70
N TYR A 75 2.25 -8.29 11.69
CA TYR A 75 1.34 -8.78 10.67
C TYR A 75 1.91 -8.47 9.30
N HIS A 76 1.48 -9.25 8.31
CA HIS A 76 1.87 -9.08 6.92
C HIS A 76 0.61 -9.00 6.08
N VAL A 77 0.48 -7.94 5.27
CA VAL A 77 -0.47 -7.92 4.15
C VAL A 77 0.34 -8.18 2.89
N ALA A 78 -0.06 -9.17 2.10
CA ALA A 78 0.75 -9.62 0.98
C ALA A 78 -0.10 -10.16 -0.17
N PHE A 79 0.52 -10.26 -1.33
CA PHE A 79 -0.04 -10.87 -2.53
C PHE A 79 0.67 -12.17 -2.84
N SER A 80 -0.09 -13.20 -3.22
CA SER A 80 0.40 -14.58 -3.30
C SER A 80 1.38 -14.89 -4.46
N ASN A 81 1.61 -13.95 -5.37
CA ASN A 81 2.34 -14.23 -6.61
C ASN A 81 3.08 -12.99 -7.15
N GLY A 82 4.19 -13.20 -7.86
CA GLY A 82 4.99 -12.11 -8.43
C GLY A 82 6.07 -11.58 -7.49
N MET A 83 6.94 -10.76 -8.05
CA MET A 83 7.94 -9.98 -7.31
C MET A 83 7.50 -8.53 -7.36
N PHE A 84 7.37 -7.91 -6.19
CA PHE A 84 6.95 -6.53 -6.08
C PHE A 84 8.18 -5.64 -6.02
N TYR A 85 8.06 -4.48 -6.65
CA TYR A 85 9.05 -3.43 -6.61
C TYR A 85 8.38 -2.16 -6.08
N PHE A 86 9.21 -1.25 -5.58
CA PHE A 86 8.77 0.10 -5.28
C PHE A 86 8.15 0.73 -6.55
N GLY A 87 6.93 1.23 -6.41
CA GLY A 87 6.25 2.01 -7.44
C GLY A 87 6.50 3.49 -7.20
N GLY A 88 5.56 4.13 -6.51
CA GLY A 88 5.64 5.52 -6.10
C GLY A 88 5.43 5.74 -4.60
N SER A 89 5.83 6.92 -4.14
CA SER A 89 5.47 7.45 -2.82
C SER A 89 5.05 8.91 -2.93
N ASP A 90 4.15 9.31 -2.05
CA ASP A 90 3.73 10.70 -1.81
C ASP A 90 3.61 10.91 -0.28
N GLU A 91 3.12 12.07 0.17
CA GLU A 91 2.93 12.38 1.60
C GLU A 91 2.27 11.20 2.33
N HIS A 92 3.00 10.61 3.28
CA HIS A 92 2.60 9.46 4.08
C HIS A 92 2.22 8.18 3.32
N THR A 93 2.37 8.09 2.00
CA THR A 93 1.88 6.93 1.24
C THR A 93 2.98 6.32 0.40
N GLU A 94 2.97 5.00 0.34
CA GLU A 94 3.89 4.23 -0.48
C GLU A 94 3.13 3.13 -1.18
N SER A 95 3.46 2.91 -2.44
CA SER A 95 2.93 1.84 -3.28
C SER A 95 4.05 0.90 -3.71
N ILE A 96 3.68 -0.38 -3.79
CA ILE A 96 4.49 -1.39 -4.43
C ILE A 96 3.65 -2.08 -5.50
N VAL A 97 4.29 -2.39 -6.62
CA VAL A 97 3.63 -2.91 -7.81
C VAL A 97 4.36 -4.12 -8.37
N ALA A 98 3.60 -4.99 -9.04
CA ALA A 98 4.11 -6.13 -9.76
C ALA A 98 3.30 -6.34 -11.03
N THR A 99 3.95 -6.86 -12.07
CA THR A 99 3.26 -7.38 -13.25
C THR A 99 3.44 -8.89 -13.31
N VAL A 100 2.32 -9.61 -13.32
CA VAL A 100 2.26 -11.07 -13.41
C VAL A 100 1.41 -11.44 -14.62
N ASP A 101 2.00 -12.19 -15.56
CA ASP A 101 1.43 -12.48 -16.87
C ASP A 101 1.00 -11.22 -17.63
N LYS A 102 -0.30 -10.96 -17.72
CA LYS A 102 -0.90 -9.78 -18.38
C LYS A 102 -1.61 -8.86 -17.39
N TRP A 103 -1.29 -8.93 -16.11
CA TRP A 103 -1.95 -8.14 -15.09
C TRP A 103 -0.90 -7.35 -14.31
N SER A 104 -1.08 -6.04 -14.21
CA SER A 104 -0.41 -5.24 -13.20
C SER A 104 -1.26 -5.24 -11.93
N ILE A 105 -0.62 -5.42 -10.78
CA ILE A 105 -1.22 -5.49 -9.45
C ILE A 105 -0.41 -4.59 -8.52
N GLY A 106 -1.09 -3.84 -7.66
CA GLY A 106 -0.44 -2.98 -6.68
C GLY A 106 -1.12 -3.02 -5.33
N ILE A 107 -0.33 -2.71 -4.31
CA ILE A 107 -0.79 -2.46 -2.94
C ILE A 107 -0.13 -1.17 -2.44
N GLY A 108 -0.95 -0.29 -1.87
CA GLY A 108 -0.55 0.95 -1.24
C GLY A 108 -0.77 0.91 0.27
N SER A 109 0.13 1.54 1.02
CA SER A 109 0.02 1.72 2.47
C SER A 109 0.07 3.19 2.84
N TYR A 110 -0.46 3.50 4.02
CA TYR A 110 -0.35 4.82 4.66
C TYR A 110 0.53 4.68 5.90
N ASN A 111 1.58 5.50 6.04
CA ASN A 111 2.40 5.62 7.23
C ASN A 111 1.94 6.80 8.10
N PRO A 112 1.24 6.56 9.22
CA PRO A 112 0.80 7.64 10.11
C PRO A 112 1.95 8.33 10.85
N ASN A 113 3.18 7.80 10.75
CA ASN A 113 4.36 8.28 11.46
C ASN A 113 5.42 8.91 10.55
N ASP A 114 5.15 9.10 9.25
CA ASP A 114 6.11 9.65 8.27
C ASP A 114 6.73 11.00 8.73
N ASP A 115 5.90 11.91 9.26
CA ASP A 115 6.37 13.19 9.81
C ASP A 115 7.31 13.01 11.01
N GLU A 116 6.96 12.11 11.94
CA GLU A 116 7.78 11.86 13.13
C GLU A 116 9.08 11.13 12.76
N GLU A 117 9.04 10.22 11.79
CA GLU A 117 10.23 9.59 11.21
C GLU A 117 11.15 10.64 10.59
N LEU A 118 10.60 11.58 9.82
CA LEU A 118 11.34 12.68 9.23
C LEU A 118 11.94 13.61 10.29
N GLU A 119 11.18 13.98 11.32
CA GLU A 119 11.66 14.81 12.43
C GLU A 119 12.83 14.15 13.16
N GLN A 120 12.72 12.84 13.45
CA GLN A 120 13.80 12.08 14.08
C GLN A 120 15.03 11.96 13.17
N ALA A 121 14.83 11.76 11.87
CA ALA A 121 15.91 11.72 10.89
C ALA A 121 16.65 13.06 10.81
N ILE A 122 15.92 14.19 10.79
CA ILE A 122 16.49 15.54 10.83
C ILE A 122 17.30 15.75 12.11
N PHE A 123 16.75 15.34 13.27
CA PHE A 123 17.44 15.45 14.56
C PHE A 123 18.74 14.64 14.58
N TYR A 124 18.70 13.40 14.13
CA TYR A 124 19.87 12.50 14.07
C TYR A 124 20.95 13.00 13.10
N THR A 125 20.54 13.52 11.95
CA THR A 125 21.44 14.03 10.91
C THR A 125 22.26 15.22 11.41
N GLY A 126 21.62 16.12 12.18
CA GLY A 126 22.17 17.40 12.58
C GLY A 126 22.08 18.45 11.47
N LYS A 127 22.07 19.74 11.84
CA LYS A 127 21.77 20.88 10.94
C LYS A 127 22.78 21.15 9.81
N GLU A 128 23.92 20.45 9.78
CA GLU A 128 25.07 20.79 8.91
C GLU A 128 25.36 19.77 7.80
N LYS A 129 24.54 18.71 7.65
CA LYS A 129 24.72 17.73 6.58
C LYS A 129 23.77 18.01 5.42
N GLY A 130 24.28 17.90 4.19
CA GLY A 130 23.51 18.12 2.95
C GLY A 130 22.57 16.98 2.56
N CYS A 131 22.50 15.90 3.35
CA CYS A 131 21.54 14.81 3.16
C CYS A 131 20.99 14.34 4.51
N ILE A 132 19.68 14.11 4.57
CA ILE A 132 19.00 13.52 5.73
C ILE A 132 19.37 12.04 5.80
N GLN A 133 19.73 11.59 7.01
CA GLN A 133 20.06 10.22 7.34
C GLN A 133 19.07 9.72 8.40
N TYR A 134 18.46 8.57 8.13
CA TYR A 134 17.64 7.89 9.14
C TYR A 134 18.51 7.37 10.30
N PRO A 135 18.02 7.42 11.54
CA PRO A 135 18.72 6.84 12.67
C PRO A 135 18.76 5.31 12.55
N PRO A 136 19.71 4.62 13.21
CA PRO A 136 19.71 3.16 13.26
C PRO A 136 18.45 2.56 13.88
N THR A 137 17.79 3.31 14.76
CA THR A 137 16.52 2.95 15.41
C THR A 137 15.71 4.22 15.66
N PHE A 138 14.42 4.17 15.36
CA PHE A 138 13.49 5.24 15.74
C PHE A 138 13.04 5.09 17.21
N ASP A 139 12.70 6.21 17.82
CA ASP A 139 11.99 6.27 19.10
C ASP A 139 10.50 6.02 18.86
N GLU A 140 10.11 4.75 18.90
CA GLU A 140 8.71 4.32 18.69
C GLU A 140 7.76 4.82 19.79
N THR A 141 8.25 5.40 20.92
CA THR A 141 7.38 5.90 21.99
C THR A 141 6.56 7.12 21.59
N LYS A 142 6.94 7.75 20.47
CA LYS A 142 6.24 8.89 19.88
C LYS A 142 5.33 8.51 18.71
N PHE A 143 5.42 7.26 18.25
CA PHE A 143 4.61 6.78 17.16
C PHE A 143 3.17 6.54 17.62
N VAL A 144 2.25 6.64 16.66
CA VAL A 144 0.81 6.47 16.88
C VAL A 144 0.26 5.43 15.92
N ARG A 145 -0.87 4.83 16.32
CA ARG A 145 -1.67 3.89 15.54
C ARG A 145 -0.90 2.61 15.22
N TYR A 146 -0.10 2.60 14.16
CA TYR A 146 0.67 1.44 13.71
C TYR A 146 1.95 1.87 13.02
N ILE A 147 2.93 0.97 13.02
CA ILE A 147 4.15 1.08 12.19
C ILE A 147 3.92 0.23 10.94
N VAL A 148 4.38 0.70 9.79
CA VAL A 148 4.31 -0.04 8.52
C VAL A 148 5.62 0.13 7.76
N SER A 149 6.05 -0.92 7.07
CA SER A 149 7.21 -0.90 6.18
C SER A 149 7.00 -1.86 5.02
N SER A 150 7.51 -1.53 3.84
CA SER A 150 7.55 -2.48 2.73
C SER A 150 8.26 -3.78 3.12
N ALA A 151 7.62 -4.91 2.86
CA ALA A 151 8.24 -6.22 3.00
C ALA A 151 9.26 -6.44 1.87
N SER A 152 10.07 -7.49 1.98
CA SER A 152 10.98 -7.86 0.88
C SER A 152 10.23 -8.08 -0.44
N GLU A 153 10.90 -7.83 -1.57
CA GLU A 153 10.33 -8.01 -2.92
C GLU A 153 9.70 -9.41 -3.14
N SER A 154 10.26 -10.44 -2.50
CA SER A 154 9.77 -11.82 -2.57
C SER A 154 8.53 -12.11 -1.73
N THR A 155 8.24 -11.28 -0.73
CA THR A 155 7.04 -11.41 0.12
C THR A 155 5.85 -10.68 -0.51
N GLY A 156 6.10 -9.63 -1.30
CA GLY A 156 5.08 -8.93 -2.09
C GLY A 156 4.00 -8.25 -1.26
N GLY A 157 4.38 -7.30 -0.41
CA GLY A 157 3.45 -6.71 0.56
C GLY A 157 4.07 -5.73 1.55
N PHE A 158 3.36 -5.49 2.65
CA PHE A 158 3.81 -4.67 3.78
C PHE A 158 3.81 -5.47 5.08
N GLU A 159 4.78 -5.17 5.94
CA GLU A 159 4.81 -5.60 7.33
C GLU A 159 4.28 -4.46 8.21
N PHE A 160 3.44 -4.76 9.20
CA PHE A 160 2.91 -3.75 10.10
C PHE A 160 2.72 -4.27 11.53
N LYS A 161 2.74 -3.34 12.48
CA LYS A 161 2.55 -3.60 13.92
C LYS A 161 1.61 -2.57 14.51
N LEU A 162 0.53 -3.03 15.14
CA LEU A 162 -0.39 -2.15 15.88
C LEU A 162 0.28 -1.64 17.16
N LEU A 163 0.20 -0.34 17.39
CA LEU A 163 0.70 0.35 18.60
C LEU A 163 -0.44 0.69 19.55
N ASP A 164 -1.57 1.18 19.03
CA ASP A 164 -2.72 1.59 19.83
C ASP A 164 -4.04 1.46 19.05
N TYR A 165 -5.16 1.56 19.78
CA TYR A 165 -6.52 1.43 19.23
C TYR A 165 -7.20 2.79 18.99
N SER A 166 -6.43 3.88 18.84
CA SER A 166 -6.99 5.24 18.67
C SER A 166 -7.73 5.44 17.35
N TYR A 167 -7.47 4.59 16.36
CA TYR A 167 -8.14 4.57 15.07
C TYR A 167 -8.79 3.19 14.84
N PRO A 168 -10.04 3.13 14.35
CA PRO A 168 -10.79 1.87 14.31
C PRO A 168 -10.32 0.91 13.21
N GLU A 169 -9.60 1.39 12.21
CA GLU A 169 -9.25 0.62 11.02
C GLU A 169 -7.80 0.89 10.57
N ILE A 170 -7.14 -0.13 10.04
CA ILE A 170 -5.95 0.00 9.19
C ILE A 170 -6.38 -0.27 7.75
N VAL A 171 -5.98 0.58 6.82
CA VAL A 171 -6.39 0.50 5.41
C VAL A 171 -5.18 0.34 4.52
N PHE A 172 -5.23 -0.66 3.64
CA PHE A 172 -4.32 -0.82 2.52
C PHE A 172 -5.10 -0.64 1.22
N LYS A 173 -4.62 0.21 0.33
CA LYS A 173 -5.23 0.35 -0.99
C LYS A 173 -4.74 -0.81 -1.86
N VAL A 174 -5.62 -1.42 -2.66
CA VAL A 174 -5.24 -2.46 -3.61
C VAL A 174 -5.91 -2.21 -4.95
N ALA A 175 -5.19 -2.48 -6.03
CA ALA A 175 -5.72 -2.34 -7.38
C ALA A 175 -5.05 -3.33 -8.34
N TRP A 176 -5.75 -3.71 -9.39
CA TRP A 176 -5.16 -4.43 -10.52
C TRP A 176 -5.80 -4.03 -11.85
N ILE A 177 -5.08 -4.30 -12.94
CA ILE A 177 -5.54 -3.94 -14.29
C ILE A 177 -4.91 -4.89 -15.31
N GLU A 178 -5.65 -5.21 -16.38
CA GLU A 178 -5.13 -6.04 -17.46
C GLU A 178 -4.33 -5.19 -18.46
N ASN A 179 -3.12 -5.63 -18.76
CA ASN A 179 -2.16 -4.95 -19.63
C ASN A 179 -2.45 -5.31 -21.08
N ASN A 180 -3.34 -4.55 -21.72
CA ASN A 180 -3.88 -4.90 -23.05
C ASN A 180 -3.53 -3.93 -24.19
N LYS A 181 -3.25 -2.66 -23.88
CA LYS A 181 -3.15 -1.58 -24.89
C LYS A 181 -1.83 -0.80 -24.88
N TYR A 182 -1.20 -0.66 -23.73
CA TYR A 182 0.00 0.17 -23.53
C TYR A 182 1.15 -0.71 -23.03
N ASP A 183 2.36 -0.16 -22.93
CA ASP A 183 3.45 -0.86 -22.26
C ASP A 183 3.16 -1.08 -20.78
N LYS A 184 3.91 -2.00 -20.19
CA LYS A 184 3.79 -2.41 -18.79
C LYS A 184 3.94 -1.23 -17.83
N GLU A 185 4.92 -0.36 -18.08
CA GLU A 185 5.29 0.77 -17.22
C GLU A 185 4.11 1.73 -17.07
N THR A 186 3.39 2.00 -18.17
CA THR A 186 2.16 2.82 -18.15
C THR A 186 1.08 2.29 -17.21
N TYR A 187 0.93 0.96 -17.09
CA TYR A 187 -0.04 0.36 -16.16
C TYR A 187 0.45 0.41 -14.71
N GLU A 188 1.76 0.28 -14.49
CA GLU A 188 2.36 0.41 -13.16
C GLU A 188 2.23 1.86 -12.66
N ASP A 189 2.52 2.87 -13.49
CA ASP A 189 2.30 4.29 -13.17
C ASP A 189 0.83 4.59 -12.80
N ALA A 190 -0.11 3.97 -13.50
CA ALA A 190 -1.54 4.13 -13.21
C ALA A 190 -1.91 3.53 -11.84
N LEU A 191 -1.30 2.41 -11.47
CA LEU A 191 -1.48 1.82 -10.14
C LEU A 191 -0.91 2.74 -9.08
N ASP A 192 0.30 3.26 -9.26
CA ASP A 192 0.93 4.18 -8.31
C ASP A 192 0.02 5.39 -8.06
N PHE A 193 -0.48 6.03 -9.13
CA PHE A 193 -1.42 7.14 -9.05
C PHE A 193 -2.70 6.83 -8.23
N TRP A 194 -3.21 5.60 -8.29
CA TRP A 194 -4.41 5.22 -7.52
C TRP A 194 -4.11 4.82 -6.08
N LEU A 195 -2.88 4.40 -5.80
CA LEU A 195 -2.47 3.76 -4.55
C LEU A 195 -1.69 4.69 -3.61
N THR A 196 -1.17 5.81 -4.09
CA THR A 196 -0.64 6.91 -3.28
C THR A 196 -1.68 8.01 -3.19
#